data_AF-A0A0F8Y3T0-F1
#
_entry.id   AF-A0A0F8Y3T0-F1
#
_cell.length_a   1.000
_cell.length_b   1.000
_cell.length_c   1.000
_cell.angle_alpha   90.00
_cell.angle_beta   90.00
_cell.angle_gamma   90.00
#
_symmetry.space_group_name_H-M   'P 1'
#
loop_
_entity.id
_entity.type
_entity.pdbx_description
1 polymer ?
#
loop_
_entity_poly.entity_id
_entity_poly.type
_entity_poly.pdbx_seq_one_letter_code
_entity_poly.pdbx_strand_id
1 'polypeptide(L)'
;MITPVQTTKFRPLNVDAKDLLSILAVLRTTDYTEEVTKKVFQVNIDALKSATFDIERIMNTILEVDKAALLLKRCMGCGVLKKATAEEFGAHPKTRDGLKMDCRNCKRLYMIKYRNKKSVEKREATLSIEDREELDRVRREYKIQKLHDDRIAAGMSAGGS
;
A
#
# COMPACT_ATOMS: atom_id res chain seq x y z
N MET A 1 -12.91 -5.43 -13.28
CA MET A 1 -13.34 -5.63 -14.68
C MET A 1 -13.18 -4.29 -15.37
N ILE A 2 -12.21 -4.17 -16.29
CA ILE A 2 -11.92 -2.93 -17.03
C ILE A 2 -12.22 -3.23 -18.50
N THR A 3 -13.17 -2.52 -19.09
CA THR A 3 -13.49 -2.63 -20.51
C THR A 3 -12.53 -1.77 -21.35
N PRO A 4 -12.11 -2.22 -22.54
CA PRO A 4 -11.19 -1.46 -23.38
C PRO A 4 -11.92 -0.31 -24.09
N VAL A 5 -11.27 0.86 -24.13
CA VAL A 5 -11.70 2.03 -24.92
C VAL A 5 -11.46 1.71 -26.40
N GLN A 6 -12.54 1.68 -27.19
CA GLN A 6 -12.44 1.49 -28.64
C GLN A 6 -11.90 2.77 -29.28
N THR A 7 -10.79 2.66 -30.00
CA THR A 7 -10.26 3.73 -30.85
C THR A 7 -11.12 3.82 -32.12
N THR A 8 -11.99 4.81 -32.18
CA THR A 8 -12.69 5.14 -33.42
C THR A 8 -11.66 5.70 -34.40
N LYS A 9 -11.39 4.94 -35.46
CA LYS A 9 -10.57 5.39 -36.59
C LYS A 9 -11.26 6.59 -37.24
N PHE A 10 -10.77 7.79 -36.95
CA PHE A 10 -11.19 9.01 -37.64
C PHE A 10 -10.82 8.87 -39.12
N ARG A 11 -11.80 8.68 -40.01
CA ARG A 11 -11.61 8.95 -41.43
C ARG A 11 -11.65 10.47 -41.59
N PRO A 12 -10.62 11.11 -42.17
CA PRO A 12 -10.76 12.49 -42.58
C PRO A 12 -11.88 12.53 -43.63
N LEU A 13 -12.95 13.26 -43.33
CA LEU A 13 -13.95 13.62 -44.32
C LEU A 13 -13.23 14.42 -45.39
N ASN A 14 -13.08 13.84 -46.57
CA ASN A 14 -12.56 14.54 -47.74
C ASN A 14 -13.68 15.43 -48.27
N VAL A 15 -13.91 16.54 -47.57
CA VAL A 15 -14.91 17.54 -47.95
C VAL A 15 -14.29 18.37 -49.05
N ASP A 16 -14.90 18.33 -50.22
CA ASP A 16 -14.41 19.07 -51.39
C ASP A 16 -14.42 20.58 -51.06
N ALA A 17 -13.43 21.33 -51.54
CA ALA A 17 -13.29 22.75 -51.18
C ALA A 17 -14.54 23.57 -51.58
N LYS A 18 -15.28 23.11 -52.59
CA LYS A 18 -16.56 23.65 -53.03
C LYS A 18 -17.67 23.48 -51.98
N ASP A 19 -17.73 22.34 -51.31
CA ASP A 19 -18.72 22.05 -50.27
C ASP A 19 -18.46 22.87 -49.00
N LEU A 20 -17.19 23.08 -48.64
CA LEU A 20 -16.79 24.01 -47.57
C LEU A 20 -17.18 25.46 -47.90
N LEU A 21 -17.01 25.88 -49.15
CA LEU A 21 -17.42 27.20 -49.63
C LEU A 21 -18.94 27.37 -49.66
N SER A 22 -19.70 26.32 -49.98
CA SER A 22 -21.17 26.34 -49.92
C SER A 22 -21.68 26.43 -48.47
N ILE A 23 -21.05 25.71 -47.53
CA ILE A 23 -21.38 25.80 -46.10
C ILE A 23 -21.02 27.19 -45.55
N LEU A 24 -19.85 27.73 -45.91
CA LEU A 24 -19.45 29.10 -45.54
C LEU A 24 -20.34 30.18 -46.18
N ALA A 25 -20.85 29.95 -47.39
CA ALA A 25 -21.77 30.88 -48.07
C ALA A 25 -23.16 30.89 -47.43
N VAL A 26 -23.68 29.73 -46.99
CA VAL A 26 -24.94 29.64 -46.23
C VAL A 26 -24.79 30.29 -44.84
N LEU A 27 -23.63 30.15 -44.19
CA LEU A 27 -23.34 30.84 -42.93
C LEU A 27 -23.21 32.37 -43.13
N ARG A 28 -22.75 32.83 -44.30
CA ARG A 28 -22.63 34.27 -44.61
C ARG A 28 -23.98 34.99 -44.80
N THR A 29 -25.07 34.26 -45.02
CA THR A 29 -26.41 34.85 -45.24
C THR A 29 -27.25 35.02 -43.97
N THR A 30 -26.67 34.74 -42.80
CA THR A 30 -27.36 34.95 -41.53
C THR A 30 -26.49 35.80 -40.60
N ASP A 31 -26.99 36.96 -40.19
CA ASP A 31 -26.45 37.79 -39.09
C ASP A 31 -26.34 37.02 -37.74
N TYR A 32 -26.75 35.75 -37.71
CA TYR A 32 -26.61 34.80 -36.61
C TYR A 32 -25.20 34.28 -36.36
N THR A 33 -24.23 34.54 -37.25
CA THR A 33 -22.91 33.93 -37.11
C THR A 33 -22.15 34.43 -35.89
N GLU A 34 -22.05 35.73 -35.66
CA GLU A 34 -21.21 36.29 -34.59
C GLU A 34 -21.66 35.86 -33.18
N GLU A 35 -22.96 35.80 -32.96
CA GLU A 35 -23.54 35.46 -31.65
C GLU A 35 -23.44 33.95 -31.36
N VAL A 36 -23.56 33.11 -32.40
CA VAL A 36 -23.35 31.67 -32.30
C VAL A 36 -21.87 31.34 -32.12
N THR A 37 -20.94 32.00 -32.84
CA THR A 37 -19.51 31.79 -32.59
C THR A 37 -19.12 32.21 -31.19
N LYS A 38 -19.60 33.36 -30.69
CA LYS A 38 -19.35 33.79 -29.30
C LYS A 38 -19.85 32.76 -28.28
N LYS A 39 -21.04 32.20 -28.47
CA LYS A 39 -21.58 31.15 -27.59
C LYS A 39 -20.74 29.86 -27.64
N VAL A 40 -20.32 29.43 -28.84
CA VAL A 40 -19.46 28.23 -28.99
C VAL A 40 -18.08 28.44 -28.37
N PHE A 41 -17.46 29.61 -28.57
CA PHE A 41 -16.18 29.94 -27.90
C PHE A 41 -16.33 30.01 -26.39
N GLN A 42 -17.42 30.58 -25.89
CA GLN A 42 -17.70 30.65 -24.45
C GLN A 42 -17.88 29.25 -23.84
N VAL A 43 -18.65 28.36 -24.49
CA VAL A 43 -18.84 26.97 -24.06
C VAL A 43 -17.50 26.21 -24.04
N ASN A 44 -16.63 26.42 -25.04
CA ASN A 44 -15.31 25.81 -25.06
C ASN A 44 -14.40 26.34 -23.94
N ILE A 45 -14.47 27.64 -23.62
CA ILE A 45 -13.73 28.24 -22.51
C ILE A 45 -14.22 27.69 -21.17
N ASP A 46 -15.54 27.54 -20.99
CA ASP A 46 -16.11 27.03 -19.75
C ASP A 46 -15.80 25.54 -19.54
N ALA A 47 -15.81 24.75 -20.61
CA ALA A 47 -15.34 23.36 -20.58
C ALA A 47 -13.85 23.25 -20.24
N LEU A 48 -13.00 24.11 -20.81
CA LEU A 48 -11.58 24.18 -20.46
C LEU A 48 -11.36 24.56 -18.99
N LYS A 49 -12.11 25.55 -18.48
CA LYS A 49 -12.06 25.96 -17.07
C LYS A 49 -12.48 24.84 -16.12
N SER A 50 -13.56 24.12 -16.46
CA SER A 50 -14.02 22.96 -15.69
C SER A 50 -12.96 21.86 -15.67
N ALA A 51 -12.36 21.54 -16.82
CA ALA A 51 -11.31 20.53 -16.90
C ALA A 51 -10.05 20.93 -16.11
N THR A 52 -9.64 22.20 -16.15
CA THR A 52 -8.51 22.69 -15.34
C THR A 52 -8.80 22.61 -13.84
N PHE A 53 -10.03 22.91 -13.42
CA PHE A 53 -10.45 22.79 -12.02
C PHE A 53 -10.38 21.33 -11.52
N ASP A 54 -10.80 20.37 -12.34
CA ASP A 54 -10.70 18.95 -12.00
C ASP A 54 -9.24 18.49 -11.89
N ILE A 55 -8.35 18.97 -12.77
CA ILE A 55 -6.92 18.67 -12.71
C ILE A 55 -6.28 19.21 -11.42
N GLU A 56 -6.55 20.47 -11.06
CA GLU A 56 -6.04 21.07 -9.81
C GLU A 56 -6.53 20.31 -8.57
N ARG A 57 -7.81 19.92 -8.56
CA ARG A 57 -8.39 19.11 -7.48
C ARG A 57 -7.74 17.73 -7.37
N ILE A 58 -7.49 17.06 -8.50
CA ILE A 58 -6.82 15.77 -8.54
C ILE A 58 -5.39 15.90 -8.03
N MET A 59 -4.64 16.92 -8.48
CA MET A 59 -3.26 17.16 -8.02
C MET A 59 -3.21 17.42 -6.51
N ASN A 60 -4.11 18.24 -5.97
CA ASN A 60 -4.17 18.48 -4.52
C ASN A 60 -4.48 17.19 -3.75
N THR A 61 -5.37 16.33 -4.26
CA THR A 61 -5.69 15.04 -3.63
C THR A 61 -4.46 14.11 -3.62
N ILE A 62 -3.71 14.05 -4.73
CA ILE A 62 -2.48 13.26 -4.83
C ILE A 62 -1.43 13.77 -3.84
N LEU A 63 -1.25 15.09 -3.75
CA LEU A 63 -0.31 15.70 -2.80
C LEU A 63 -0.69 15.43 -1.34
N GLU A 64 -1.98 15.34 -1.01
CA GLU A 64 -2.43 14.94 0.34
C GLU A 64 -2.18 13.46 0.62
N VAL A 65 -2.40 12.58 -0.37
CA VAL A 65 -2.13 11.14 -0.25
C VAL A 65 -0.62 10.87 -0.09
N ASP A 66 0.24 11.58 -0.83
CA ASP A 66 1.70 11.43 -0.71
C ASP A 66 2.24 11.93 0.63
N LYS A 67 1.68 13.03 1.17
CA LYS A 67 1.97 13.47 2.54
C LYS A 67 1.55 12.42 3.57
N ALA A 68 0.41 11.74 3.36
CA ALA A 68 -0.04 10.66 4.23
C ALA A 68 0.85 9.39 4.11
N ALA A 69 1.37 9.08 2.92
CA ALA A 69 2.28 7.96 2.70
C ALA A 69 3.64 8.17 3.39
N LEU A 70 4.13 9.41 3.45
CA LEU A 70 5.33 9.79 4.23
C LEU A 70 5.16 9.62 5.75
N LEU A 71 3.93 9.47 6.23
CA LEU A 71 3.62 9.27 7.65
C LEU A 71 3.52 7.79 8.03
N LEU A 72 3.79 6.84 7.12
CA LEU A 72 3.74 5.41 7.43
C LEU A 72 5.11 4.76 7.35
N LYS A 73 5.44 3.95 8.36
CA LYS A 73 6.65 3.13 8.43
C LYS A 73 6.26 1.67 8.62
N ARG A 74 6.95 0.78 7.92
CA ARG A 74 6.80 -0.68 8.09
C ARG A 74 7.63 -1.15 9.29
N CYS A 75 7.00 -1.87 10.21
CA CYS A 75 7.71 -2.52 11.31
C CYS A 75 8.50 -3.75 10.82
N MET A 76 9.80 -3.82 11.14
CA MET A 76 10.63 -4.99 10.81
C MET A 76 10.25 -6.24 11.61
N GLY A 77 9.76 -6.10 12.84
CA GLY A 77 9.36 -7.24 13.68
C GLY A 77 8.02 -7.88 13.33
N CYS A 78 7.00 -7.13 12.88
CA CYS A 78 5.67 -7.67 12.57
C CYS A 78 5.18 -7.41 11.14
N GLY A 79 5.94 -6.69 10.32
CA GLY A 79 5.61 -6.40 8.92
C GLY A 79 4.47 -5.40 8.69
N VAL A 80 3.77 -4.96 9.74
CA VAL A 80 2.61 -4.05 9.65
C VAL A 80 3.05 -2.60 9.40
N LEU A 81 2.34 -1.90 8.51
CA LEU A 81 2.47 -0.46 8.28
C LEU A 81 1.78 0.31 9.41
N LYS A 82 2.51 1.25 10.02
CA LYS A 82 2.05 2.03 11.17
C LYS A 82 2.46 3.49 11.01
N LYS A 83 1.85 4.39 11.77
CA LYS A 83 2.27 5.79 11.80
C LYS A 83 3.75 5.89 12.17
N ALA A 84 4.52 6.61 11.36
CA ALA A 84 5.93 6.91 11.56
C ALA A 84 6.09 7.97 12.66
N THR A 85 5.63 7.65 13.86
CA THR A 85 5.74 8.51 15.05
C THR A 85 6.58 7.84 16.13
N ALA A 86 7.10 8.65 17.04
CA ALA A 86 7.83 8.18 18.19
C ALA A 86 6.95 7.36 19.16
N GLU A 87 5.62 7.50 19.15
CA GLU A 87 4.77 6.65 19.99
C GLU A 87 4.74 5.20 19.49
N GLU A 88 4.66 5.01 18.18
CA GLU A 88 4.58 3.69 17.54
C GLU A 88 5.94 2.99 17.45
N PHE A 89 7.02 3.71 17.16
CA PHE A 89 8.35 3.13 16.93
C PHE A 89 9.37 3.47 18.03
N GLY A 90 9.19 4.58 18.75
CA GLY A 90 10.20 5.12 19.65
C GLY A 90 11.29 5.88 18.91
N ALA A 91 11.84 6.90 19.58
CA ALA A 91 12.92 7.71 19.05
C ALA A 91 14.24 6.92 18.96
N HIS A 92 15.00 7.19 17.90
CA HIS A 92 16.32 6.66 17.65
C HIS A 92 17.16 7.67 16.85
N PRO A 93 17.85 8.61 17.52
CA PRO A 93 18.51 9.74 16.85
C PRO A 93 19.57 9.36 15.80
N LYS A 94 20.05 8.11 15.81
CA LYS A 94 21.06 7.61 14.88
C LYS A 94 20.50 7.12 13.53
N THR A 95 19.18 6.92 13.41
CA THR A 95 18.58 6.52 12.13
C THR A 95 18.20 7.76 11.32
N ARG A 96 18.20 7.63 9.98
CA ARG A 96 17.87 8.72 9.05
C ARG A 96 16.53 9.39 9.35
N ASP A 97 15.54 8.63 9.78
CA ASP A 97 14.20 9.10 10.11
C ASP A 97 13.99 9.37 11.61
N GLY A 98 15.03 9.19 12.44
CA GLY A 98 14.95 9.40 13.88
C GLY A 98 14.08 8.37 14.63
N LEU A 99 13.65 7.28 13.98
CA LEU A 99 12.77 6.26 14.55
C LEU A 99 13.39 4.87 14.51
N LYS A 100 13.04 4.01 15.47
CA LYS A 100 13.47 2.61 15.46
C LYS A 100 12.89 1.84 14.27
N MET A 101 13.53 0.72 13.93
CA MET A 101 13.08 -0.18 12.86
C MET A 101 11.87 -1.03 13.27
N ASP A 102 11.78 -1.36 14.55
CA ASP A 102 10.68 -2.14 15.11
C ASP A 102 9.69 -1.25 15.85
N CYS A 103 8.42 -1.60 15.78
CA CYS A 103 7.41 -0.95 16.60
C CYS A 103 7.62 -1.28 18.09
N ARG A 104 7.11 -0.40 18.94
CA ARG A 104 7.24 -0.46 20.40
C ARG A 104 6.70 -1.75 21.00
N ASN A 105 5.64 -2.31 20.42
CA ASN A 105 5.07 -3.60 20.84
C ASN A 105 6.02 -4.77 20.53
N CYS A 106 6.55 -4.85 19.31
CA CYS A 106 7.57 -5.85 18.96
C CYS A 106 8.79 -5.73 19.88
N LYS A 107 9.24 -4.51 20.15
CA LYS A 107 10.35 -4.29 21.08
C LYS A 107 10.02 -4.74 22.51
N ARG A 108 8.82 -4.46 23.00
CA ARG A 108 8.35 -4.92 24.32
C ARG A 108 8.35 -6.46 24.41
N LEU A 109 7.77 -7.13 23.43
CA LEU A 109 7.74 -8.60 23.38
C LEU A 109 9.14 -9.20 23.31
N TYR A 110 10.04 -8.61 22.51
CA TYR A 110 11.45 -8.99 22.48
C TYR A 110 12.10 -8.89 23.86
N MET A 111 11.90 -7.76 24.56
CA MET A 111 12.49 -7.55 25.89
C MET A 111 11.94 -8.52 26.93
N ILE A 112 10.65 -8.86 26.87
CA ILE A 112 10.05 -9.88 27.76
C ILE A 112 10.67 -11.24 27.50
N LYS A 113 10.74 -11.68 26.22
CA LYS A 113 11.38 -12.94 25.85
C LYS A 113 12.84 -13.01 26.33
N TYR A 114 13.58 -11.93 26.14
CA TYR A 114 14.98 -11.84 26.59
C TYR A 114 15.11 -11.95 28.11
N ARG A 115 14.28 -11.24 28.88
CA ARG A 115 14.27 -11.32 30.34
C ARG A 115 13.91 -12.71 30.83
N ASN A 116 12.90 -13.34 30.24
CA ASN A 116 12.49 -14.71 30.59
C ASN A 116 13.61 -15.70 30.30
N LYS A 117 14.25 -15.61 29.13
CA LYS A 117 15.41 -16.44 28.78
C LYS A 117 16.52 -16.31 29.81
N LYS A 118 16.90 -15.08 30.16
CA LYS A 118 17.95 -14.83 31.16
C LYS A 118 17.55 -15.33 32.56
N SER A 119 16.27 -15.24 32.92
CA SER A 119 15.75 -15.77 34.18
C SER A 119 15.83 -17.30 34.24
N VAL A 120 15.54 -17.97 33.12
CA VAL A 120 15.64 -19.43 33.00
C VAL A 120 17.10 -19.87 33.07
N GLU A 121 17.99 -19.24 32.30
CA GLU A 121 19.44 -19.50 32.33
C GLU A 121 20.02 -19.36 33.74
N LYS A 122 19.61 -18.31 34.48
CA LYS A 122 20.05 -18.11 35.86
C LYS A 122 19.59 -19.23 36.80
N ARG A 123 18.36 -19.72 36.64
CA ARG A 123 17.83 -20.84 37.45
C ARG A 123 18.55 -22.15 37.11
N GLU A 124 18.79 -22.41 35.83
CA GLU A 124 19.49 -23.62 35.37
C GLU A 124 20.97 -23.64 35.79
N ALA A 125 21.61 -22.47 35.85
CA ALA A 125 22.95 -22.33 36.37
C ALA A 125 23.06 -22.69 37.87
N THR A 126 21.98 -22.53 38.63
CA THR A 126 21.93 -22.85 40.07
C THR A 126 21.45 -24.26 40.39
N LEU A 127 21.07 -25.07 39.40
CA LEU A 127 20.64 -26.44 39.61
C LEU A 127 21.79 -27.32 40.11
N SER A 128 21.45 -28.32 40.93
CA SER A 128 22.36 -29.42 41.25
C SER A 128 22.69 -30.23 40.00
N ILE A 129 23.71 -31.08 40.07
CA ILE A 129 24.08 -31.97 38.96
C ILE A 129 22.91 -32.92 38.66
N GLU A 130 22.32 -33.51 39.69
CA GLU A 130 21.18 -34.44 39.58
C GLU A 130 19.96 -33.76 38.93
N ASP A 131 19.58 -32.57 39.39
CA ASP A 131 18.46 -31.82 38.82
C ASP A 131 18.71 -31.41 37.36
N ARG A 132 19.98 -31.11 37.01
CA ARG A 132 20.36 -30.76 35.64
C ARG A 132 20.26 -31.97 34.71
N GLU A 133 20.75 -33.13 35.15
CA GLU A 133 20.65 -34.37 34.41
C GLU A 133 19.18 -34.77 34.19
N GLU A 134 18.34 -34.59 35.22
CA GLU A 134 16.90 -34.83 35.13
C GLU A 134 16.23 -33.88 34.13
N LEU A 135 16.52 -32.57 34.20
CA LEU A 135 16.00 -31.59 33.24
C LEU A 135 16.38 -31.95 31.79
N ASP A 136 17.62 -32.40 31.57
CA ASP A 136 18.10 -32.82 30.24
C ASP A 136 17.48 -34.15 29.78
N ARG A 137 17.12 -35.05 30.71
CA ARG A 137 16.33 -36.26 30.41
C ARG A 137 14.93 -35.87 29.91
N VAL A 138 14.21 -35.05 30.67
CA VAL A 138 12.85 -34.58 30.33
C VAL A 138 12.83 -33.82 29.00
N ARG A 139 13.83 -32.97 28.74
CA ARG A 139 13.97 -32.25 27.45
C ARG A 139 14.12 -33.19 26.26
N ARG A 140 14.86 -34.30 26.41
CA ARG A 140 15.03 -35.31 25.35
C ARG A 140 13.74 -36.06 25.07
N GLU A 141 13.04 -36.49 26.13
CA GLU A 141 11.75 -37.18 26.01
C GLU A 141 10.71 -36.30 25.31
N TYR A 142 10.58 -35.04 25.73
CA TYR A 142 9.67 -34.09 25.08
C TYR A 142 10.00 -33.89 23.59
N LYS A 143 11.29 -33.82 23.22
CA LYS A 143 11.70 -33.69 21.82
C LYS A 143 11.28 -34.91 20.99
N ILE A 144 11.43 -36.12 21.55
CA ILE A 144 11.00 -37.37 20.90
C ILE A 144 9.47 -37.38 20.74
N GLN A 145 8.73 -37.04 21.80
CA GLN A 145 7.27 -36.98 21.76
C GLN A 145 6.78 -36.00 20.69
N LYS A 146 7.35 -34.79 20.66
CA LYS A 146 6.98 -33.78 19.68
C LYS A 146 7.21 -34.25 18.24
N LEU A 147 8.34 -34.92 17.96
CA LEU A 147 8.62 -35.48 16.63
C LEU A 147 7.64 -36.58 16.24
N HIS A 148 7.19 -37.38 17.21
CA HIS A 148 6.16 -38.39 17.00
C HIS A 148 4.80 -37.75 16.67
N ASP A 149 4.40 -36.73 17.42
CA ASP A 149 3.14 -36.01 17.20
C ASP A 149 3.14 -35.28 15.84
N ASP A 150 4.25 -34.63 15.47
CA ASP A 150 4.42 -33.98 14.17
C ASP A 150 4.31 -35.00 13.01
N ARG A 151 4.83 -36.22 13.19
CA ARG A 151 4.70 -37.32 12.21
C ARG A 151 3.27 -37.79 12.05
N ILE A 152 2.54 -37.97 13.16
CA ILE A 152 1.12 -38.34 13.13
C ILE A 152 0.32 -37.26 12.40
N ALA A 153 0.54 -35.99 12.74
CA ALA A 153 -0.16 -34.86 12.12
C ALA A 153 0.09 -34.79 10.59
N ALA A 154 1.32 -35.06 10.15
CA ALA A 154 1.65 -35.11 8.73
C ALA A 154 1.08 -36.35 8.01
N GLY A 155 0.93 -37.49 8.70
CA GLY A 155 0.31 -38.68 8.13
C GLY A 155 -1.21 -38.55 7.95
N MET A 156 -1.89 -37.82 8.85
CA MET A 156 -3.33 -37.61 8.78
C MET A 156 -3.77 -36.64 7.67
N SER A 157 -2.87 -35.79 7.16
CA SER A 157 -3.19 -34.85 6.08
C SER A 157 -3.14 -35.46 4.67
N ALA A 158 -2.59 -36.68 4.51
CA ALA A 158 -2.46 -37.36 3.22
C ALA A 158 -3.64 -38.28 2.84
N GLY A 159 -4.61 -38.50 3.75
CA GLY A 159 -5.72 -39.45 3.56
C GLY A 159 -7.08 -38.85 3.17
N GLY A 160 -7.14 -37.54 2.91
CA GLY A 160 -8.38 -36.85 2.48
C GLY A 160 -8.33 -36.52 0.99
N SER A 161 -8.77 -37.45 0.14
CA SER A 161 -9.00 -37.24 -1.29
C SER A 161 -10.23 -38.02 -1.72
#